data_AF-A0AA95ZBK7-F1
#
_entry.id   AF-A0AA95ZBK7-F1
#
_cell.length_a   1.000
_cell.length_b   1.000
_cell.length_c   1.000
_cell.angle_alpha   90.00
_cell.angle_beta   90.00
_cell.angle_gamma   90.00
#
_symmetry.space_group_name_H-M   'P 1'
#
loop_
_entity.id
_entity.type
_entity.pdbx_description
1 polymer ?
#
loop_
_entity_poly.entity_id
_entity_poly.type
_entity_poly.pdbx_seq_one_letter_code
_entity_poly.pdbx_strand_id
1 'polypeptide(L)'
;MARGAARTSRKAGATARPAEAGPATDGGLTPLDYMLTMLRDESLEPKARFEIAKAAAPYVHAKLATVEHSGGIALSHEDALAALDDEPQDHEPQGNE
;
A
#
# COMPACT_ATOMS: atom_id res chain seq x y z
N MET A 1 -17.90 -9.83 34.16
CA MET A 1 -17.26 -8.81 33.30
C MET A 1 -17.35 -9.29 31.85
N ALA A 2 -18.13 -8.60 31.02
CA ALA A 2 -18.43 -9.01 29.64
C ALA A 2 -17.22 -8.78 28.71
N ARG A 3 -16.81 -9.80 27.95
CA ARG A 3 -15.77 -9.69 26.91
C ARG A 3 -16.44 -9.32 25.58
N GLY A 4 -15.93 -8.26 24.95
CA GLY A 4 -16.50 -7.61 23.77
C GLY A 4 -16.60 -8.51 22.54
N ALA A 5 -17.63 -8.23 21.73
CA ALA A 5 -18.00 -8.95 20.52
C ALA A 5 -16.88 -9.01 19.48
N ALA A 6 -16.74 -10.19 18.86
CA ALA A 6 -15.81 -10.46 17.78
C ALA A 6 -16.03 -9.51 16.59
N ARG A 7 -15.00 -8.72 16.25
CA ARG A 7 -14.99 -7.98 14.99
C ARG A 7 -14.65 -8.96 13.88
N THR A 8 -15.56 -9.11 12.93
CA THR A 8 -15.38 -9.88 11.69
C THR A 8 -14.01 -9.55 11.07
N SER A 9 -13.18 -10.57 10.94
CA SER A 9 -11.85 -10.46 10.36
C SER A 9 -12.00 -10.22 8.87
N ARG A 10 -11.50 -9.07 8.38
CA ARG A 10 -11.29 -8.91 6.94
C ARG A 10 -10.27 -9.97 6.49
N LYS A 11 -10.60 -10.70 5.43
CA LYS A 11 -9.75 -11.71 4.78
C LYS A 11 -8.34 -11.14 4.61
N ALA A 12 -7.37 -11.76 5.28
CA ALA A 12 -5.96 -11.48 5.10
C ALA A 12 -5.59 -11.74 3.62
N GLY A 13 -4.90 -10.78 3.00
CA GLY A 13 -4.44 -10.89 1.60
C GLY A 13 -5.21 -10.06 0.57
N ALA A 14 -6.19 -9.24 0.96
CA ALA A 14 -6.70 -8.21 0.05
C ALA A 14 -5.62 -7.12 -0.10
N THR A 15 -4.74 -7.28 -1.10
CA THR A 15 -3.92 -6.17 -1.60
C THR A 15 -4.88 -5.03 -1.88
N ALA A 16 -4.73 -3.91 -1.16
CA ALA A 16 -5.39 -2.68 -1.54
C ALA A 16 -4.79 -2.29 -2.89
N ARG A 17 -5.42 -2.80 -3.96
CA ARG A 17 -5.13 -2.39 -5.33
C ARG A 17 -5.12 -0.86 -5.28
N PRO A 18 -4.10 -0.17 -5.83
CA PRO A 18 -4.25 1.26 -6.04
C PRO A 18 -5.59 1.42 -6.73
N ALA A 19 -6.47 2.25 -6.17
CA ALA A 19 -7.75 2.52 -6.80
C ALA A 19 -7.43 3.29 -8.09
N GLU A 20 -7.00 2.56 -9.13
CA GLU A 20 -7.08 2.98 -10.49
C GLU A 20 -8.52 3.39 -10.65
N ALA A 21 -8.75 4.70 -10.75
CA ALA A 21 -10.08 5.26 -10.91
C ALA A 21 -10.77 4.44 -12.00
N GLY A 22 -11.80 3.69 -11.63
CA GLY A 22 -12.61 2.95 -12.58
C GLY A 22 -13.09 3.91 -13.67
N PRO A 23 -13.40 3.39 -14.88
CA PRO A 23 -13.78 4.23 -16.01
C PRO A 23 -14.86 5.22 -15.56
N ALA A 24 -14.63 6.50 -15.85
CA ALA A 24 -15.57 7.56 -15.56
C ALA A 24 -16.98 7.08 -15.91
N THR A 25 -17.85 7.01 -14.90
CA THR A 25 -19.24 6.64 -15.10
C THR A 25 -19.82 7.60 -16.14
N ASP A 26 -20.50 7.07 -17.16
CA ASP A 26 -21.08 7.79 -18.29
C ASP A 26 -21.44 9.25 -17.92
N GLY A 27 -20.69 10.21 -18.48
CA GLY A 27 -20.85 11.65 -18.17
C GLY A 27 -19.63 12.37 -17.59
N GLY A 28 -18.51 11.68 -17.34
CA GLY A 28 -17.20 12.31 -17.11
C GLY A 28 -16.98 12.87 -15.69
N LEU A 29 -17.95 12.77 -14.80
CA LEU A 29 -17.78 13.12 -13.38
C LEU A 29 -17.34 11.90 -12.59
N THR A 30 -16.18 11.99 -11.94
CA THR A 30 -15.78 10.95 -11.00
C THR A 30 -16.54 11.11 -9.67
N PRO A 31 -16.67 10.04 -8.88
CA PRO A 31 -17.25 10.13 -7.54
C PRO A 31 -16.52 11.15 -6.65
N LEU A 32 -15.20 11.29 -6.80
CA LEU A 32 -14.42 12.29 -6.07
C LEU A 32 -14.79 13.72 -6.52
N ASP A 33 -14.92 13.95 -7.83
CA ASP A 33 -15.29 15.27 -8.36
C ASP A 33 -16.65 15.72 -7.81
N TYR A 34 -17.62 14.81 -7.79
CA TYR A 34 -18.93 15.09 -7.19
C TYR A 34 -18.80 15.49 -5.71
N MET A 35 -18.05 14.74 -4.91
CA MET A 35 -17.81 15.10 -3.51
C MET A 35 -17.15 16.48 -3.36
N LEU A 36 -16.17 16.81 -4.22
CA LEU A 36 -15.48 18.10 -4.19
C LEU A 36 -16.40 19.26 -4.59
N THR A 37 -17.34 19.05 -5.52
CA THR A 37 -18.34 20.07 -5.87
C THR A 37 -19.23 20.41 -4.68
N MET A 38 -19.71 19.41 -3.94
CA MET A 38 -20.54 19.63 -2.75
C MET A 38 -19.74 20.21 -1.59
N LEU A 39 -18.48 19.79 -1.40
CA LEU A 39 -17.66 20.29 -0.28
C LEU A 39 -17.41 21.81 -0.37
N ARG A 40 -17.35 22.35 -1.59
CA ARG A 40 -17.12 23.77 -1.87
C ARG A 40 -18.39 24.63 -1.82
N ASP A 41 -19.56 24.01 -1.77
CA ASP A 41 -20.83 24.74 -1.69
C ASP A 41 -21.09 25.22 -0.26
N GLU A 42 -20.99 26.53 -0.04
CA GLU A 42 -21.19 27.16 1.26
C GLU A 42 -22.66 27.16 1.73
N SER A 43 -23.61 26.90 0.83
CA SER A 43 -25.04 26.83 1.16
C SER A 43 -25.43 25.52 1.86
N LEU A 44 -24.58 24.49 1.77
CA LEU A 44 -24.81 23.21 2.45
C LEU A 44 -24.58 23.31 3.95
N GLU A 45 -25.40 22.58 4.71
CA GLU A 45 -25.26 22.45 6.15
C GLU A 45 -23.82 22.03 6.52
N PRO A 46 -23.20 22.67 7.53
CA PRO A 46 -21.84 22.34 7.96
C PRO A 46 -21.62 20.84 8.23
N LYS A 47 -22.65 20.15 8.75
CA LYS A 47 -22.60 18.72 9.03
C LYS A 47 -22.49 17.88 7.75
N ALA A 48 -23.23 18.24 6.70
CA ALA A 48 -23.15 17.57 5.41
C ALA A 48 -21.76 17.75 4.80
N ARG A 49 -21.22 18.97 4.83
CA ARG A 49 -19.84 19.26 4.37
C ARG A 49 -18.80 18.46 5.13
N PHE A 50 -18.95 18.29 6.45
CA PHE A 50 -18.05 17.48 7.26
C PHE A 50 -18.05 16.00 6.85
N GLU A 51 -19.21 15.39 6.65
CA GLU A 51 -19.30 13.99 6.21
C GLU A 51 -18.70 13.79 4.82
N ILE A 52 -18.91 14.74 3.90
CA ILE A 52 -18.30 14.74 2.57
C ILE A 52 -16.77 14.84 2.67
N ALA A 53 -16.24 15.76 3.50
CA ALA A 53 -14.81 15.90 3.70
C ALA A 53 -14.17 14.60 4.22
N LYS A 54 -14.82 13.96 5.19
CA LYS A 54 -14.40 12.69 5.76
C LYS A 54 -14.41 11.56 4.72
N ALA A 55 -15.41 11.52 3.85
CA ALA A 55 -15.50 10.54 2.78
C ALA A 55 -14.45 10.76 1.68
N ALA A 56 -14.10 12.02 1.38
CA ALA A 56 -13.10 12.39 0.38
C ALA A 56 -11.65 12.21 0.87
N ALA A 57 -11.40 12.31 2.19
CA ALA A 57 -10.07 12.27 2.79
C ALA A 57 -9.17 11.09 2.33
N PRO A 58 -9.65 9.84 2.17
CA PRO A 58 -8.81 8.72 1.74
C PRO A 58 -8.27 8.86 0.31
N TYR A 59 -8.93 9.65 -0.54
CA TYR A 59 -8.54 9.86 -1.93
C TYR A 59 -7.54 11.02 -2.10
N VAL A 60 -7.51 11.95 -1.13
CA VAL A 60 -6.60 13.11 -1.14
C VAL A 60 -5.39 12.89 -0.23
N HIS A 61 -5.57 12.11 0.84
CA HIS A 61 -4.55 11.81 1.83
C HIS A 61 -4.43 10.29 1.97
N ALA A 62 -3.41 9.74 1.31
CA ALA A 62 -3.10 8.32 1.41
C ALA A 62 -2.97 7.92 2.89
N LYS A 63 -3.73 6.89 3.28
CA LYS A 63 -3.66 6.37 4.64
C LYS A 63 -2.33 5.64 4.81
N LEU A 64 -1.67 5.83 5.95
CA LEU A 64 -0.48 5.06 6.30
C LEU A 64 -0.80 3.57 6.22
N ALA A 65 -0.11 2.87 5.32
CA ALA A 65 -0.22 1.43 5.16
C ALA A 65 0.60 0.75 6.26
N THR A 66 -0.04 -0.09 7.07
CA THR A 66 0.66 -1.01 7.97
C THR A 66 1.10 -2.22 7.14
N VAL A 67 2.36 -2.23 6.70
CA VAL A 67 2.94 -3.38 6.00
C VAL A 67 3.52 -4.33 7.06
N GLU A 68 2.86 -5.47 7.27
CA GLU A 68 3.43 -6.58 8.03
C GLU A 68 4.42 -7.32 7.13
N HIS A 69 5.72 -7.16 7.38
CA HIS A 69 6.75 -7.90 6.67
C HIS A 69 7.05 -9.21 7.39
N SER A 70 6.40 -10.29 6.97
CA SER A 70 6.77 -11.65 7.38
C SER A 70 7.97 -12.10 6.54
N GLY A 71 9.17 -11.68 6.94
CA GLY A 71 10.42 -12.08 6.30
C GLY A 71 10.66 -13.59 6.46
N GLY A 72 10.10 -14.39 5.55
CA GLY A 72 10.48 -15.78 5.37
C GLY A 72 11.85 -15.83 4.69
N ILE A 73 12.90 -15.58 5.46
CA ILE A 73 14.26 -15.56 4.94
C ILE A 73 14.72 -17.01 4.78
N ALA A 74 14.83 -17.48 3.54
CA ALA A 74 15.31 -18.81 3.21
C ALA A 74 16.85 -18.91 3.16
N LEU A 75 17.54 -17.77 3.07
CA LEU A 75 18.99 -17.69 2.96
C LEU A 75 19.48 -16.65 3.95
N SER A 76 20.30 -17.06 4.91
CA SER A 76 20.79 -16.13 5.92
C SER A 76 21.78 -15.14 5.30
N HIS A 77 22.04 -14.06 6.04
CA HIS A 77 23.05 -13.09 5.62
C HIS A 77 24.43 -13.73 5.51
N GLU A 78 24.76 -14.65 6.44
CA GLU A 78 26.02 -15.39 6.38
C GLU A 78 26.12 -16.30 5.15
N ASP A 79 25.04 -17.00 4.76
CA ASP A 79 25.03 -17.83 3.56
C ASP A 79 25.26 -17.00 2.28
N ALA A 80 24.67 -15.79 2.22
CA ALA A 80 24.86 -14.88 1.09
C ALA A 80 26.29 -14.34 0.99
N LEU A 81 26.94 -14.08 2.12
CA LEU A 81 28.32 -13.60 2.15
C LEU A 81 29.31 -14.70 1.73
N ALA A 82 29.11 -15.94 2.22
CA ALA A 82 29.96 -17.07 1.87
C ALA A 82 29.98 -17.35 0.35
N ALA A 83 28.87 -17.13 -0.35
CA ALA A 83 28.79 -17.29 -1.79
C ALA A 83 29.55 -16.20 -2.60
N LEU A 84 29.84 -15.05 -1.99
CA LEU A 84 30.61 -13.96 -2.63
C LEU A 84 32.12 -14.10 -2.38
N ASP A 85 32.51 -14.77 -1.30
CA ASP A 85 33.92 -15.04 -0.98
C ASP A 85 34.49 -16.23 -1.78
N ASP A 86 33.62 -17.06 -2.38
CA ASP A 86 33.98 -18.23 -3.20
C ASP A 86 34.13 -17.89 -4.70
N GLU A 87 34.45 -16.63 -5.03
CA GLU A 87 34.89 -16.26 -6.38
C GLU A 87 36.15 -17.09 -6.70
N PRO A 88 36.11 -17.98 -7.71
CA PRO A 88 37.29 -18.74 -8.09
C PRO A 88 38.37 -17.74 -8.49
N GLN A 89 39.45 -17.69 -7.71
CA GLN A 89 40.66 -17.02 -8.14
C GLN A 89 41.06 -17.70 -9.45
N ASP A 90 40.84 -17.02 -10.58
CA ASP A 90 41.36 -17.42 -11.88
C ASP A 90 42.85 -17.68 -11.71
N HIS A 91 43.21 -18.95 -11.63
CA HIS A 91 44.57 -19.40 -11.46
C HIS A 91 45.24 -19.21 -12.82
N GLU A 92 45.77 -18.02 -13.08
CA GLU A 92 46.66 -17.77 -14.22
C GLU A 92 47.85 -18.74 -14.15
N PRO A 93 48.03 -19.66 -15.12
CA PRO A 93 49.26 -20.42 -15.21
C PRO A 93 50.26 -19.57 -15.99
N GLN A 94 51.02 -18.72 -15.30
CA GLN A 94 52.27 -18.18 -15.82
C GLN A 94 53.36 -18.99 -15.14
N GLY A 95 54.06 -19.92 -15.78
CA GLY A 95 54.72 -19.81 -17.07
C GLY A 95 56.18 -20.18 -16.80
N ASN A 96 56.67 -21.18 -17.53
CA ASN A 96 57.95 -21.89 -17.34
C ASN A 96 59.18 -20.95 -17.35
N GLU A 97 60.14 -21.15 -16.43
CA GLU A 97 61.55 -20.76 -16.61
C GLU A 97 62.47 -21.93 -16.24
#